data_AF-A0AA40WET7-F1
#
_entry.id   AF-A0AA40WET7-F1
#
_cell.length_a   1.000
_cell.length_b   1.000
_cell.length_c   1.000
_cell.angle_alpha   90.00
_cell.angle_beta   90.00
_cell.angle_gamma   90.00
#
_symmetry.space_group_name_H-M   'P 1'
#
loop_
_entity.id
_entity.type
_entity.pdbx_description
1 polymer ?
#
loop_
_entity_poly.entity_id
_entity_poly.type
_entity_poly.pdbx_seq_one_letter_code
_entity_poly.pdbx_strand_id
1 'polypeptide(L)' 'MSKIDFDKIEVGQELPPLKTDVITHANLVRYAGASGDFNPIHNDPDFA' A
#
# COMPACT_ATOMS: atom_id res chain seq x y z
N MET A 1 -6.54 1.88 18.39
CA MET A 1 -5.23 1.25 18.18
C MET A 1 -4.93 0.35 19.36
N SER A 2 -4.47 -0.88 19.14
CA SER A 2 -3.96 -1.74 20.22
C SER A 2 -2.62 -1.19 20.70
N LYS A 3 -2.38 -1.22 22.01
CA LYS A 3 -1.13 -0.74 22.61
C LYS A 3 -0.07 -1.80 22.43
N ILE A 4 1.09 -1.41 21.89
CA ILE A 4 2.24 -2.31 21.72
C ILE A 4 2.98 -2.41 23.06
N ASP A 5 3.40 -3.62 23.41
CA ASP A 5 4.23 -3.90 24.59
C ASP A 5 5.71 -3.81 24.20
N PHE A 6 6.36 -2.69 24.54
CA PHE A 6 7.73 -2.39 24.12
C PHE A 6 8.76 -3.32 24.76
N ASP A 7 8.47 -3.87 25.94
CA ASP A 7 9.39 -4.78 26.64
C ASP A 7 9.52 -6.15 25.97
N LYS A 8 8.64 -6.45 25.00
CA LYS A 8 8.62 -7.71 24.22
C LYS A 8 9.18 -7.58 22.81
N ILE A 9 9.72 -6.41 22.45
CA ILE A 9 10.31 -6.16 21.13
C ILE A 9 11.82 -6.36 21.22
N GLU A 10 12.36 -7.16 20.30
CA GLU A 10 13.79 -7.40 20.19
C GLU A 10 14.38 -6.73 18.94
N VAL A 11 15.64 -6.29 19.02
CA VAL A 11 16.36 -5.74 17.85
C VAL A 11 16.55 -6.85 16.83
N GLY A 12 16.10 -6.60 15.60
CA GLY A 12 16.14 -7.59 14.51
C GLY A 12 14.89 -8.46 14.42
N GLN A 13 13.89 -8.26 15.29
CA GLN A 13 12.60 -8.93 15.16
C GLN A 13 11.91 -8.56 13.85
N GLU A 14 11.52 -9.58 13.08
CA GLU A 14 10.76 -9.41 11.85
C GLU A 14 9.28 -9.11 12.15
N LEU A 15 8.69 -8.21 11.36
CA LEU A 15 7.25 -7.99 11.38
C LEU A 15 6.53 -9.15 10.70
N PRO A 16 5.30 -9.48 11.13
CA PRO A 16 4.45 -10.36 10.35
C PRO A 16 4.33 -9.86 8.90
N PRO A 17 4.33 -10.75 7.91
CA PRO A 17 4.23 -10.36 6.51
C PRO A 17 2.92 -9.59 6.28
N LEU A 18 3.02 -8.45 5.60
CA LEU A 18 1.84 -7.72 5.15
C LEU A 18 1.12 -8.55 4.09
N LYS A 19 -0.15 -8.87 4.36
CA LYS A 19 -1.04 -9.48 3.38
C LYS A 19 -2.05 -8.44 2.94
N THR A 20 -2.12 -8.20 1.63
CA THR A 20 -3.12 -7.34 1.02
C THR A 20 -3.97 -8.15 0.05
N ASP A 21 -5.16 -7.64 -0.25
CA ASP A 21 -5.92 -8.12 -1.39
C ASP A 21 -5.18 -7.80 -2.70
N VAL A 22 -5.62 -8.42 -3.79
CA VAL A 22 -5.11 -8.14 -5.14
C VAL A 22 -5.37 -6.67 -5.47
N ILE A 23 -4.31 -5.97 -5.89
CA ILE A 23 -4.44 -4.60 -6.39
C ILE A 23 -5.16 -4.63 -7.72
N THR A 24 -6.29 -3.94 -7.78
CA THR A 24 -7.11 -3.80 -9.00
C THR A 24 -6.81 -2.49 -9.71
N HIS A 25 -7.18 -2.38 -10.98
CA HIS A 25 -7.11 -1.12 -11.73
C HIS A 25 -7.92 0.00 -11.04
N ALA A 26 -9.07 -0.32 -10.43
CA ALA A 26 -9.83 0.65 -9.65
C ALA A 26 -9.06 1.19 -8.44
N ASN A 27 -8.15 0.41 -7.84
CA ASN A 27 -7.28 0.92 -6.78
C ASN A 27 -6.28 1.95 -7.33
N LEU A 28 -5.73 1.71 -8.52
CA LEU A 28 -4.79 2.64 -9.17
C LEU A 28 -5.47 3.96 -9.54
N VAL A 29 -6.67 3.92 -10.14
CA VAL A 29 -7.46 5.12 -10.46
C VAL A 29 -7.80 5.91 -9.20
N ARG A 30 -8.23 5.24 -8.13
CA ARG A 30 -8.51 5.92 -6.84
C ARG A 30 -7.26 6.54 -6.24
N TYR A 31 -6.12 5.85 -6.33
CA TYR A 31 -4.87 6.35 -5.79
C TYR A 31 -4.38 7.58 -6.57
N ALA A 32 -4.48 7.58 -7.90
CA ALA A 32 -4.18 8.76 -8.73
C ALA A 32 -4.99 10.00 -8.29
N GLY A 33 -6.29 9.82 -8.01
CA GLY A 33 -7.13 10.89 -7.47
C GLY A 33 -6.75 11.34 -6.06
N ALA A 34 -6.33 10.41 -5.20
CA ALA A 34 -5.93 10.71 -3.82
C ALA A 34 -4.55 11.38 -3.71
N SER A 35 -3.59 10.95 -4.54
CA SER A 35 -2.23 11.50 -4.57
C SER A 35 -2.13 12.77 -5.42
N GLY A 36 -3.07 12.98 -6.35
CA GLY A 36 -2.99 14.02 -7.38
C GLY A 36 -2.07 13.66 -8.55
N ASP A 37 -1.52 12.44 -8.58
CA ASP A 37 -0.67 11.95 -9.66
C ASP A 37 -1.50 11.24 -10.73
N PHE A 38 -1.81 11.99 -11.79
CA PHE A 38 -2.55 11.51 -12.95
C PHE A 38 -1.64 11.15 -14.13
N ASN A 39 -0.36 10.84 -13.91
CA ASN A 39 0.48 10.32 -14.99
C ASN A 39 -0.22 9.10 -15.63
N PRO A 40 -0.47 9.12 -16.96
CA PRO A 40 -1.31 8.12 -17.63
C PRO A 40 -0.77 6.69 -17.47
N ILE A 41 0.54 6.52 -17.28
CA ILE A 41 1.14 5.20 -17.01
C ILE A 41 0.54 4.49 -15.78
N HIS A 42 -0.07 5.22 -14.85
CA HIS A 42 -0.65 4.64 -13.63
C HIS A 42 -2.10 4.19 -13.80
N ASN A 43 -2.84 4.72 -14.78
CA ASN A 43 -4.29 4.57 -14.81
C ASN A 43 -4.92 4.39 -16.21
N ASP A 44 -4.16 4.58 -17.28
CA ASP A 44 -4.59 4.36 -18.66
C ASP A 44 -3.96 3.06 -19.21
N PRO A 45 -4.74 1.96 -19.36
CA PRO A 45 -4.24 0.70 -19.89
C PRO A 45 -3.83 0.75 -21.37
N ASP A 46 -4.32 1.72 -22.14
CA ASP A 46 -4.00 1.84 -23.58
C ASP A 46 -2.71 2.65 -23.80
N PHE A 47 -2.27 3.41 -22.80
CA PHE A 47 -1.04 4.20 -22.83
C PHE A 47 0.21 3.41 -22.41
N ALA A 48 0.07 2.46 -21.48
CA ALA A 48 1.15 1.70 -20.85
C ALA A 48 1.51 0.40 -21.59
#